data_AF-B5VDJ8-F1
#
_entry.id   AF-B5VDJ8-F1
#
_cell.length_a   1.000
_cell.length_b   1.000
_cell.length_c   1.000
_cell.angle_alpha   90.00
_cell.angle_beta   90.00
_cell.angle_gamma   90.00
#
_symmetry.space_group_name_H-M   'P 1'
#
loop_
_entity.id
_entity.type
_entity.pdbx_description
1 polymer ?
#
loop_
_entity_poly.entity_id
_entity_poly.type
_entity_poly.pdbx_seq_one_letter_code
_entity_poly.pdbx_strand_id
1 'polypeptide(L)'
;LLFFTVASFFSFVMFHNQRSKPFSRKWWKWLLITGISLGCTISVKMVGLFIITMVGIYTVIDLWTFLADKSMSWKTYINHWLARIFGLIIVPFCIFLLCFKIHFDLLSHSGTGDANMPSLFQARLVGSDVGQGPRDIALGSSVVSIKNQALGGSLLHSHIQTYPDGSNQQQVTCYGYKDANNEWFFNRERGLPSWSENETDIEYLTPGTSYRLVHKSTGRNLHTHPVAAPVSKTQWEVSGYGDNVVGDNKDNWVIEIMDQRGDEDPEKLHTLTTSFRIKNLEMGCYLAQTGNSLPEWGFRQQEVVCMKNPFKRDKRTWWNIETHENERLPPRPEDFQYPKTNFLKDFIHLNLAMMATNNALVPDPDKFDYLASSAWQWPTLNVGLRLCGWGDDNPKYFLLGTPASTWASSVAVLAFMATVVILLIRWQRQYVDLRNPSNWNVFLMGGFYPLLAWGLHYMPFVIMSRVTYVHHYLPALYFALIILAYCFDAGLQKWSRSKCGRIMRFVLYAGFMALVIGCFWYFSPISFGMEGPSSNFRYLNWFSTWDIADKQEA
;
A
#
# COMPACT_ATOMS: atom_id res chain seq x y z
N LEU A 1 -16.33 0.02 1.00
CA LEU A 1 -15.91 0.86 -0.15
C LEU A 1 -17.10 1.48 -0.88
N LEU A 2 -17.94 0.69 -1.58
CA LEU A 2 -19.03 1.21 -2.41
C LEU A 2 -19.91 2.23 -1.67
N PHE A 3 -20.35 1.92 -0.44
CA PHE A 3 -21.13 2.84 0.40
C PHE A 3 -20.48 4.22 0.54
N PHE A 4 -19.20 4.29 0.93
CA PHE A 4 -18.51 5.57 1.10
C PHE A 4 -18.22 6.27 -0.23
N THR A 5 -18.02 5.54 -1.33
CA THR A 5 -17.94 6.15 -2.68
C THR A 5 -19.26 6.83 -3.05
N VAL A 6 -20.40 6.16 -2.83
CA VAL A 6 -21.75 6.69 -3.05
C VAL A 6 -22.02 7.90 -2.15
N ALA A 7 -21.73 7.77 -0.85
CA ALA A 7 -21.89 8.84 0.13
C ALA A 7 -21.02 10.07 -0.22
N SER A 8 -19.80 9.85 -0.71
CA SER A 8 -18.89 10.92 -1.13
C SER A 8 -19.42 11.67 -2.34
N PHE A 9 -19.97 10.95 -3.34
CA PHE A 9 -20.60 11.60 -4.49
C PHE A 9 -21.89 12.33 -4.09
N PHE A 10 -22.69 11.73 -3.22
CA PHE A 10 -23.91 12.36 -2.71
C PHE A 10 -23.60 13.66 -1.95
N SER A 11 -22.68 13.64 -1.00
CA SER A 11 -22.29 14.82 -0.23
C SER A 11 -21.64 15.87 -1.13
N PHE A 12 -20.88 15.44 -2.14
CA PHE A 12 -20.31 16.30 -3.17
C PHE A 12 -21.38 17.03 -3.98
N VAL A 13 -22.42 16.33 -4.46
CA VAL A 13 -23.55 16.96 -5.17
C VAL A 13 -24.31 17.90 -4.25
N MET A 14 -24.53 17.51 -2.99
CA MET A 14 -25.18 18.38 -2.00
C MET A 14 -24.35 19.64 -1.70
N PHE A 15 -23.03 19.52 -1.65
CA PHE A 15 -22.11 20.64 -1.55
C PHE A 15 -22.22 21.57 -2.77
N HIS A 16 -22.20 21.01 -3.99
CA HIS A 16 -22.36 21.75 -5.23
C HIS A 16 -23.71 22.49 -5.31
N ASN A 17 -24.79 21.92 -4.77
CA ASN A 17 -26.11 22.55 -4.71
C ASN A 17 -26.15 23.81 -3.84
N GLN A 18 -25.13 24.06 -3.00
CA GLN A 18 -25.01 25.26 -2.18
C GLN A 18 -24.01 26.27 -2.74
N ARG A 19 -23.52 26.09 -3.97
CA ARG A 19 -22.54 27.01 -4.61
C ARG A 19 -23.01 28.47 -4.71
N SER A 20 -24.32 28.72 -4.78
CA SER A 20 -24.89 30.07 -4.84
C SER A 20 -24.86 30.83 -3.51
N LYS A 21 -24.66 30.13 -2.38
CA LYS A 21 -24.57 30.71 -1.04
C LYS A 21 -23.33 30.18 -0.32
N PRO A 22 -22.12 30.57 -0.79
CA PRO A 22 -20.87 30.12 -0.20
C PRO A 22 -20.74 30.58 1.26
N PHE A 23 -19.97 29.85 2.05
CA PHE A 23 -19.76 30.09 3.50
C PHE A 23 -21.04 30.04 4.37
N SER A 24 -22.19 29.68 3.82
CA SER A 24 -23.40 29.42 4.61
C SER A 24 -23.26 28.15 5.46
N ARG A 25 -24.13 28.01 6.48
CA ARG A 25 -24.16 26.81 7.33
C ARG A 25 -24.30 25.51 6.52
N LYS A 26 -25.15 25.50 5.48
CA LYS A 26 -25.34 24.32 4.63
C LYS A 26 -24.10 24.05 3.76
N TRP A 27 -23.45 25.09 3.25
CA TRP A 27 -22.23 24.96 2.47
C TRP A 27 -21.09 24.33 3.29
N TRP A 28 -20.83 24.85 4.49
CA TRP A 28 -19.83 24.27 5.40
C TRP A 28 -20.20 22.85 5.85
N LYS A 29 -21.48 22.60 6.16
CA LYS A 29 -21.96 21.27 6.53
C LYS A 29 -21.60 20.23 5.46
N TRP A 30 -21.96 20.49 4.20
CA TRP A 30 -21.71 19.52 3.13
C TRP A 30 -20.26 19.45 2.70
N LEU A 31 -19.49 20.54 2.83
CA LEU A 31 -18.04 20.52 2.66
C LEU A 31 -17.37 19.57 3.68
N LEU A 32 -17.73 19.69 4.97
CA LEU A 32 -17.20 18.83 6.02
C LEU A 32 -17.66 17.37 5.88
N ILE A 33 -18.94 17.12 5.59
CA ILE A 33 -19.45 15.76 5.36
C ILE A 33 -18.75 15.14 4.13
N THR A 34 -18.48 15.93 3.09
CA THR A 34 -17.70 15.46 1.94
C THR A 34 -16.29 15.10 2.36
N GLY A 35 -15.62 15.94 3.16
CA GLY A 35 -14.31 15.63 3.71
C GLY A 35 -14.27 14.33 4.51
N ILE A 36 -15.23 14.15 5.42
CA ILE A 36 -15.33 12.94 6.26
C ILE A 36 -15.58 11.71 5.38
N SER A 37 -16.54 11.78 4.47
CA SER A 37 -16.87 10.66 3.58
C SER A 37 -15.69 10.29 2.66
N LEU A 38 -14.96 11.28 2.12
CA LEU A 38 -13.75 11.05 1.34
C LEU A 38 -12.65 10.38 2.18
N GLY A 39 -12.45 10.86 3.42
CA GLY A 39 -11.54 10.24 4.39
C GLY A 39 -11.88 8.78 4.68
N CYS A 40 -13.16 8.49 4.98
CA CYS A 40 -13.63 7.11 5.14
C CYS A 40 -13.45 6.27 3.86
N THR A 41 -13.58 6.89 2.68
CA THR A 41 -13.43 6.20 1.39
C THR A 41 -11.98 5.75 1.13
N ILE A 42 -10.98 6.56 1.49
CA ILE A 42 -9.57 6.14 1.39
C ILE A 42 -9.19 5.15 2.51
N SER A 43 -9.69 5.34 3.74
CA SER A 43 -9.41 4.45 4.86
C SER A 43 -9.95 3.03 4.69
N VAL A 44 -11.02 2.83 3.92
CA VAL A 44 -11.55 1.48 3.65
C VAL A 44 -10.80 0.74 2.55
N LYS A 45 -10.30 1.45 1.53
CA LYS A 45 -9.43 0.90 0.47
C LYS A 45 -8.75 2.04 -0.29
N MET A 46 -7.47 1.90 -0.62
CA MET A 46 -6.66 2.94 -1.29
C MET A 46 -7.20 3.43 -2.65
N VAL A 47 -7.99 2.62 -3.34
CA VAL A 47 -8.70 3.03 -4.58
C VAL A 47 -9.70 4.16 -4.35
N GLY A 48 -10.01 4.48 -3.08
CA GLY A 48 -10.76 5.68 -2.71
C GLY A 48 -10.09 7.00 -3.10
N LEU A 49 -8.79 7.00 -3.43
CA LEU A 49 -8.11 8.15 -4.02
C LEU A 49 -8.74 8.59 -5.36
N PHE A 50 -9.40 7.69 -6.08
CA PHE A 50 -10.03 8.01 -7.37
C PHE A 50 -11.21 8.99 -7.22
N ILE A 51 -12.06 8.83 -6.18
CA ILE A 51 -13.12 9.79 -5.91
C ILE A 51 -12.59 11.12 -5.38
N ILE A 52 -11.52 11.09 -4.57
CA ILE A 52 -10.82 12.29 -4.11
C ILE A 52 -10.27 13.07 -5.31
N THR A 53 -9.72 12.38 -6.31
CA THR A 53 -9.20 12.99 -7.54
C THR A 53 -10.32 13.69 -8.32
N MET A 54 -11.50 13.06 -8.46
CA MET A 54 -12.66 13.68 -9.13
C MET A 54 -13.10 14.98 -8.42
N VAL A 55 -13.26 14.92 -7.09
CA VAL A 55 -13.66 16.08 -6.28
C VAL A 55 -12.56 17.15 -6.29
N GLY A 56 -11.29 16.74 -6.34
CA GLY A 56 -10.14 17.62 -6.52
C GLY A 56 -10.19 18.37 -7.84
N ILE A 57 -10.45 17.68 -8.96
CA ILE A 57 -10.63 18.30 -10.28
C ILE A 57 -11.78 19.30 -10.26
N TYR A 58 -12.94 18.94 -9.70
CA TYR A 58 -14.05 19.89 -9.49
C TYR A 58 -13.60 21.13 -8.71
N THR A 59 -12.83 20.93 -7.63
CA THR A 59 -12.36 22.03 -6.77
C THR A 59 -11.41 22.96 -7.53
N VAL A 60 -10.51 22.40 -8.34
CA VAL A 60 -9.63 23.19 -9.21
C VAL A 60 -10.45 24.00 -10.21
N ILE A 61 -11.47 23.41 -10.84
CA ILE A 61 -12.36 24.11 -11.79
C ILE A 61 -13.14 25.24 -11.11
N ASP A 62 -13.65 25.02 -9.90
CA ASP A 62 -14.33 26.06 -9.09
C ASP A 62 -13.37 27.24 -8.81
N LEU A 63 -12.17 26.96 -8.29
CA LEU A 63 -11.18 27.99 -7.95
C LEU A 63 -10.70 28.73 -9.20
N TRP A 64 -10.52 28.01 -10.31
CA TRP A 64 -10.21 28.61 -11.60
C TRP A 64 -11.33 29.57 -12.07
N THR A 65 -12.59 29.15 -11.94
CA THR A 65 -13.74 29.98 -12.33
C THR A 65 -13.89 31.20 -11.42
N PHE A 66 -13.54 31.10 -10.13
CA PHE A 66 -13.56 32.24 -9.21
C PHE A 66 -12.55 33.34 -9.58
N LEU A 67 -11.47 33.04 -10.32
CA LEU A 67 -10.59 34.07 -10.89
C LEU A 67 -11.29 34.93 -11.95
N ALA A 68 -12.32 34.39 -12.60
CA ALA A 68 -13.11 35.12 -13.57
C ALA A 68 -14.18 36.02 -12.93
N ASP A 69 -14.52 35.82 -11.65
CA ASP A 69 -15.51 36.61 -10.93
C ASP A 69 -14.94 37.97 -10.51
N LYS A 70 -15.32 39.01 -11.25
CA LYS A 70 -14.88 40.40 -10.98
C LYS A 70 -15.52 41.01 -9.74
N SER A 71 -16.58 40.40 -9.19
CA SER A 71 -17.24 40.88 -7.98
C SER A 71 -16.62 40.31 -6.69
N MET A 72 -15.84 39.23 -6.80
CA MET A 72 -15.25 38.56 -5.67
C MET A 72 -13.98 39.29 -5.17
N SER A 73 -13.98 39.63 -3.88
CA SER A 73 -12.77 40.19 -3.24
C SER A 73 -11.69 39.11 -3.05
N TRP A 74 -10.42 39.52 -3.04
CA TRP A 74 -9.29 38.62 -2.73
C TRP A 74 -9.42 37.92 -1.39
N LYS A 75 -9.96 38.62 -0.37
CA LYS A 75 -10.23 38.01 0.94
C LYS A 75 -11.21 36.84 0.84
N THR A 76 -12.29 37.02 0.08
CA THR A 76 -13.28 35.96 -0.19
C THR A 76 -12.65 34.80 -0.96
N TYR A 77 -11.82 35.09 -1.96
CA TYR A 77 -11.13 34.08 -2.75
C TYR A 77 -10.14 33.24 -1.91
N ILE A 78 -9.32 33.89 -1.07
CA ILE A 78 -8.43 33.17 -0.15
C ILE A 78 -9.22 32.35 0.87
N ASN A 79 -10.34 32.86 1.37
CA ASN A 79 -11.24 32.07 2.23
C ASN A 79 -11.78 30.83 1.51
N HIS A 80 -12.04 30.90 0.20
CA HIS A 80 -12.42 29.73 -0.59
C HIS A 80 -11.30 28.70 -0.63
N TRP A 81 -10.05 29.11 -0.87
CA TRP A 81 -8.88 28.24 -0.79
C TRP A 81 -8.75 27.57 0.57
N LEU A 82 -8.74 28.35 1.65
CA LEU A 82 -8.61 27.85 3.01
C LEU A 82 -9.72 26.86 3.36
N ALA A 83 -10.97 27.17 2.99
CA ALA A 83 -12.10 26.29 3.22
C ALA A 83 -11.98 24.95 2.47
N ARG A 84 -11.54 24.97 1.20
CA ARG A 84 -11.35 23.74 0.41
C ARG A 84 -10.17 22.92 0.90
N ILE A 85 -9.04 23.54 1.23
CA ILE A 85 -7.89 22.86 1.82
C ILE A 85 -8.29 22.21 3.14
N PHE A 86 -8.98 22.95 4.01
CA PHE A 86 -9.43 22.41 5.29
C PHE A 86 -10.40 21.23 5.11
N GLY A 87 -11.51 21.44 4.39
CA GLY A 87 -12.56 20.43 4.28
C GLY A 87 -12.27 19.27 3.32
N LEU A 88 -11.41 19.45 2.31
CA LEU A 88 -11.17 18.45 1.27
C LEU A 88 -9.75 17.89 1.26
N ILE A 89 -8.84 18.38 2.12
CA ILE A 89 -7.50 17.82 2.31
C ILE A 89 -7.26 17.47 3.77
N ILE A 90 -7.33 18.47 4.67
CA ILE A 90 -7.01 18.27 6.09
C ILE A 90 -8.00 17.33 6.77
N VAL A 91 -9.31 17.50 6.55
CA VAL A 91 -10.33 16.63 7.15
C VAL A 91 -10.21 15.17 6.66
N PRO A 92 -10.20 14.86 5.34
CA PRO A 92 -9.98 13.50 4.86
C PRO A 92 -8.69 12.86 5.40
N PHE A 93 -7.59 13.62 5.42
CA PHE A 93 -6.30 13.12 5.93
C PHE A 93 -6.33 12.88 7.45
N CYS A 94 -7.02 13.72 8.22
CA CYS A 94 -7.20 13.52 9.65
C CYS A 94 -8.03 12.27 9.95
N ILE A 95 -9.09 12.01 9.18
CA ILE A 95 -9.86 10.76 9.29
C ILE A 95 -8.98 9.55 8.95
N PHE A 96 -8.13 9.65 7.92
CA PHE A 96 -7.17 8.60 7.58
C PHE A 96 -6.20 8.32 8.73
N LEU A 97 -5.56 9.37 9.29
CA LEU A 97 -4.70 9.23 10.47
C LEU A 97 -5.45 8.67 11.68
N LEU A 98 -6.69 9.10 11.93
CA LEU A 98 -7.50 8.58 13.03
C LEU A 98 -7.76 7.08 12.89
N CYS A 99 -8.05 6.60 11.68
CA CYS A 99 -8.20 5.16 11.42
C CYS A 99 -6.91 4.39 11.75
N PHE A 100 -5.74 4.90 11.36
CA PHE A 100 -4.46 4.28 11.73
C PHE A 100 -4.16 4.39 13.21
N LYS A 101 -4.57 5.47 13.87
CA LYS A 101 -4.40 5.62 15.31
C LYS A 101 -5.22 4.57 16.06
N ILE A 102 -6.48 4.39 15.68
CA ILE A 102 -7.34 3.33 16.21
C ILE A 102 -6.73 1.96 15.89
N HIS A 103 -6.26 1.73 14.67
CA HIS A 103 -5.63 0.46 14.27
C HIS A 103 -4.43 0.10 15.15
N PHE A 104 -3.49 1.01 15.33
CA PHE A 104 -2.29 0.77 16.15
C PHE A 104 -2.58 0.69 17.65
N ASP A 105 -3.53 1.47 18.16
CA ASP A 105 -3.87 1.42 19.58
C ASP A 105 -4.71 0.17 19.94
N LEU A 106 -5.52 -0.32 19.00
CA LEU A 106 -6.40 -1.46 19.21
C LEU A 106 -5.65 -2.80 19.08
N LEU A 107 -4.77 -2.94 18.08
CA LEU A 107 -4.05 -4.18 17.79
C LEU A 107 -2.66 -4.14 18.44
N SER A 108 -2.63 -4.42 19.74
CA SER A 108 -1.41 -4.33 20.57
C SER A 108 -0.69 -5.66 20.81
N HIS A 109 -1.17 -6.77 20.24
CA HIS A 109 -0.58 -8.11 20.40
C HIS A 109 0.14 -8.56 19.15
N SER A 110 1.10 -9.46 19.31
CA SER A 110 1.87 -10.01 18.19
C SER A 110 1.02 -10.90 17.26
N GLY A 111 1.33 -10.90 15.97
CA GLY A 111 0.69 -11.72 14.95
C GLY A 111 1.55 -11.99 13.72
N THR A 112 0.96 -12.67 12.73
CA THR A 112 1.67 -13.16 11.53
C THR A 112 2.28 -12.08 10.63
N GLY A 113 1.83 -10.82 10.76
CA GLY A 113 2.27 -9.69 9.94
C GLY A 113 3.30 -8.76 10.59
N ASP A 114 3.77 -9.05 11.80
CA ASP A 114 4.61 -8.14 12.58
C ASP A 114 5.96 -7.84 11.94
N ALA A 115 6.49 -8.81 11.18
CA ALA A 115 7.80 -8.72 10.51
C ALA A 115 7.92 -7.50 9.57
N ASN A 116 6.79 -6.97 9.09
CA ASN A 116 6.75 -5.80 8.21
C ASN A 116 6.95 -4.46 8.95
N MET A 117 6.93 -4.46 10.29
CA MET A 117 7.13 -3.27 11.12
C MET A 117 8.58 -3.16 11.63
N PRO A 118 9.05 -1.96 12.00
CA PRO A 118 10.36 -1.80 12.65
C PRO A 118 10.44 -2.60 13.96
N SER A 119 11.61 -3.17 14.28
CA SER A 119 11.78 -4.04 15.45
C SER A 119 11.42 -3.38 16.79
N LEU A 120 11.66 -2.06 16.94
CA LEU A 120 11.24 -1.33 18.14
C LEU A 120 9.70 -1.27 18.27
N PHE A 121 8.97 -1.21 17.16
CA PHE A 121 7.51 -1.30 17.18
C PHE A 121 7.08 -2.72 17.57
N GLN A 122 7.70 -3.74 16.96
CA GLN A 122 7.40 -5.15 17.26
C GLN A 122 7.66 -5.48 18.74
N ALA A 123 8.75 -4.99 19.34
CA ALA A 123 9.10 -5.26 20.73
C ALA A 123 8.13 -4.64 21.75
N ARG A 124 7.27 -3.71 21.32
CA ARG A 124 6.20 -3.15 22.15
C ARG A 124 4.92 -3.98 22.11
N LEU A 125 4.77 -4.86 21.12
CA LEU A 125 3.60 -5.74 21.03
C LEU A 125 3.63 -6.76 22.16
N VAL A 126 2.47 -6.98 22.77
CA VAL A 126 2.29 -8.00 23.81
C VAL A 126 2.47 -9.38 23.16
N GLY A 127 3.38 -10.18 23.71
CA GLY A 127 3.72 -11.52 23.20
C GLY A 127 4.82 -11.54 22.14
N SER A 128 5.48 -10.43 21.87
CA SER A 128 6.63 -10.37 20.95
C SER A 128 7.86 -11.10 21.49
N ASP A 129 8.52 -11.87 20.62
CA ASP A 129 9.82 -12.51 20.90
C ASP A 129 11.01 -11.62 20.54
N VAL A 130 10.76 -10.45 19.93
CA VAL A 130 11.78 -9.46 19.56
C VAL A 130 12.14 -8.58 20.75
N GLY A 131 13.43 -8.35 20.97
CA GLY A 131 13.91 -7.53 22.08
C GLY A 131 13.93 -8.23 23.45
N GLN A 132 13.96 -9.56 23.45
CA GLN A 132 14.25 -10.35 24.65
C GLN A 132 15.76 -10.38 24.91
N GLY A 133 16.14 -10.64 26.17
CA GLY A 133 17.53 -10.74 26.62
C GLY A 133 18.07 -9.49 27.33
N PRO A 134 19.35 -9.49 27.71
CA PRO A 134 19.99 -8.38 28.43
C PRO A 134 20.02 -7.07 27.61
N ARG A 135 20.12 -5.93 28.31
CA ARG A 135 20.11 -4.59 27.70
C ARG A 135 21.44 -4.21 27.09
N ASP A 136 22.47 -4.17 27.93
CA ASP A 136 23.86 -3.89 27.56
C ASP A 136 24.47 -5.08 26.81
N ILE A 137 25.40 -4.81 25.90
CA ILE A 137 26.05 -5.85 25.09
C ILE A 137 27.51 -6.01 25.53
N ALA A 138 27.90 -7.24 25.83
CA ALA A 138 29.25 -7.60 26.22
C ALA A 138 30.07 -8.12 25.04
N LEU A 139 31.38 -8.04 25.16
CA LEU A 139 32.33 -8.58 24.23
C LEU A 139 32.34 -10.12 24.32
N GLY A 140 32.34 -10.80 23.16
CA GLY A 140 32.47 -12.25 23.05
C GLY A 140 31.22 -13.03 23.42
N SER A 141 30.86 -13.02 24.71
CA SER A 141 29.76 -13.83 25.27
C SER A 141 28.35 -13.43 24.80
N SER A 142 28.16 -12.20 24.31
CA SER A 142 26.88 -11.75 23.77
C SER A 142 26.69 -12.19 22.34
N VAL A 143 25.77 -13.13 22.13
CA VAL A 143 25.30 -13.55 20.81
C VAL A 143 24.16 -12.63 20.39
N VAL A 144 24.27 -12.02 19.23
CA VAL A 144 23.35 -11.01 18.72
C VAL A 144 22.90 -11.31 17.31
N SER A 145 21.70 -10.85 16.96
CA SER A 145 21.28 -10.70 15.57
C SER A 145 21.18 -9.21 15.22
N ILE A 146 21.70 -8.84 14.06
CA ILE A 146 21.83 -7.44 13.64
C ILE A 146 20.84 -7.19 12.50
N LYS A 147 19.95 -6.20 12.64
CA LYS A 147 18.96 -5.87 11.63
C LYS A 147 19.22 -4.51 11.00
N ASN A 148 18.98 -4.41 9.69
CA ASN A 148 19.01 -3.14 8.99
C ASN A 148 17.71 -2.34 9.22
N GLN A 149 17.82 -1.02 9.38
CA GLN A 149 16.67 -0.15 9.66
C GLN A 149 16.04 0.50 8.41
N ALA A 150 16.56 0.26 7.21
CA ALA A 150 15.92 0.73 5.98
C ALA A 150 14.58 0.01 5.75
N LEU A 151 13.74 0.59 4.88
CA LEU A 151 12.54 -0.11 4.41
C LEU A 151 12.96 -1.35 3.61
N GLY A 152 12.48 -2.53 4.00
CA GLY A 152 12.96 -3.81 3.45
C GLY A 152 14.26 -4.31 4.07
N GLY A 153 14.74 -3.63 5.12
CA GLY A 153 15.89 -4.04 5.90
C GLY A 153 15.64 -5.39 6.59
N SER A 154 16.64 -6.25 6.58
CA SER A 154 16.53 -7.60 7.16
C SER A 154 17.73 -7.94 8.05
N LEU A 155 17.78 -9.17 8.56
CA LEU A 155 18.84 -9.64 9.46
C LEU A 155 20.13 -9.91 8.69
N LEU A 156 21.27 -9.56 9.27
CA LEU A 156 22.59 -9.92 8.75
C LEU A 156 22.77 -11.44 8.84
N HIS A 157 23.07 -12.06 7.71
CA HIS A 157 23.06 -13.51 7.52
C HIS A 157 24.36 -14.00 6.90
N SER A 158 24.76 -15.22 7.25
CA SER A 158 25.91 -15.88 6.63
C SER A 158 25.70 -17.39 6.58
N HIS A 159 25.95 -17.98 5.42
CA HIS A 159 25.78 -19.41 5.18
C HIS A 159 27.06 -20.01 4.59
N ILE A 160 27.21 -21.34 4.64
CA ILE A 160 28.48 -22.03 4.35
C ILE A 160 28.98 -21.86 2.90
N GLN A 161 28.12 -21.49 1.95
CA GLN A 161 28.48 -21.30 0.55
C GLN A 161 29.37 -20.07 0.35
N THR A 162 30.30 -20.17 -0.61
CA THR A 162 31.21 -19.09 -0.99
C THR A 162 30.69 -18.34 -2.22
N TYR A 163 31.16 -17.11 -2.43
CA TYR A 163 30.84 -16.38 -3.65
C TYR A 163 31.37 -17.13 -4.89
N PRO A 164 30.57 -17.29 -5.96
CA PRO A 164 31.01 -17.95 -7.20
C PRO A 164 31.95 -17.06 -8.02
N ASP A 165 31.82 -15.73 -7.86
CA ASP A 165 32.63 -14.70 -8.50
C ASP A 165 33.13 -13.74 -7.43
N GLY A 166 34.28 -13.10 -7.63
CA GLY A 166 34.84 -12.13 -6.68
C GLY A 166 35.94 -12.75 -5.83
N SER A 167 35.85 -12.64 -4.50
CA SER A 167 36.93 -13.10 -3.61
C SER A 167 36.94 -14.61 -3.32
N ASN A 168 35.90 -15.36 -3.73
CA ASN A 168 35.67 -16.76 -3.36
C ASN A 168 35.60 -16.99 -1.84
N GLN A 169 35.27 -15.95 -1.06
CA GLN A 169 35.11 -16.02 0.39
C GLN A 169 33.65 -16.37 0.76
N GLN A 170 33.37 -16.58 2.05
CA GLN A 170 32.03 -16.93 2.52
C GLN A 170 31.04 -15.80 2.19
N GLN A 171 29.84 -16.16 1.73
CA GLN A 171 28.80 -15.18 1.44
C GLN A 171 28.22 -14.58 2.72
N VAL A 172 28.12 -13.24 2.75
CA VAL A 172 27.40 -12.51 3.78
C VAL A 172 26.29 -11.71 3.12
N THR A 173 25.06 -11.94 3.57
CA THR A 173 23.85 -11.43 2.94
C THR A 173 22.90 -10.86 4.01
N CYS A 174 21.72 -10.47 3.57
CA CYS A 174 20.64 -10.07 4.45
C CYS A 174 19.42 -10.99 4.22
N TYR A 175 18.91 -11.62 5.30
CA TYR A 175 17.82 -12.60 5.27
C TYR A 175 16.63 -12.17 6.14
N GLY A 176 15.40 -12.42 5.65
CA GLY A 176 14.16 -11.88 6.22
C GLY A 176 13.53 -12.66 7.36
N TYR A 177 14.06 -13.85 7.69
CA TYR A 177 13.48 -14.75 8.68
C TYR A 177 14.47 -15.09 9.78
N LYS A 178 13.94 -15.51 10.94
CA LYS A 178 14.74 -15.98 12.09
C LYS A 178 15.44 -17.29 11.72
N ASP A 179 16.76 -17.33 11.92
CA ASP A 179 17.64 -18.43 11.58
C ASP A 179 18.85 -18.39 12.51
N ALA A 180 19.39 -19.55 12.91
CA ALA A 180 20.61 -19.65 13.71
C ALA A 180 21.85 -19.10 12.95
N ASN A 181 21.78 -19.05 11.62
CA ASN A 181 22.80 -18.42 10.76
C ASN A 181 22.71 -16.87 10.73
N ASN A 182 21.83 -16.28 11.54
CA ASN A 182 21.81 -14.84 11.81
C ASN A 182 22.57 -14.48 13.10
N GLU A 183 23.23 -15.45 13.75
CA GLU A 183 23.91 -15.26 15.04
C GLU A 183 25.35 -14.77 14.84
N TRP A 184 25.63 -13.59 15.37
CA TRP A 184 26.93 -12.94 15.37
C TRP A 184 27.37 -12.61 16.80
N PHE A 185 28.65 -12.40 17.01
CA PHE A 185 29.15 -11.81 18.25
C PHE A 185 30.32 -10.88 17.95
N PHE A 186 30.59 -9.96 18.86
CA PHE A 186 31.71 -9.04 18.75
C PHE A 186 32.97 -9.67 19.35
N ASN A 187 34.12 -9.42 18.73
CA ASN A 187 35.44 -9.82 19.21
C ASN A 187 36.42 -8.64 19.09
N ARG A 188 37.55 -8.71 19.80
CA ARG A 188 38.56 -7.65 19.82
C ARG A 188 39.17 -7.45 18.43
N GLU A 189 39.62 -6.22 18.15
CA GLU A 189 40.25 -5.85 16.88
C GLU A 189 41.52 -6.66 16.56
N ARG A 190 41.93 -6.63 15.29
CA ARG A 190 43.14 -7.30 14.82
C ARG A 190 44.38 -6.74 15.54
N GLY A 191 45.22 -7.62 16.06
CA GLY A 191 46.43 -7.27 16.81
C GLY A 191 46.29 -7.43 18.33
N LEU A 192 45.06 -7.50 18.85
CA LEU A 192 44.79 -7.83 20.25
C LEU A 192 44.46 -9.32 20.41
N PRO A 193 44.71 -9.91 21.60
CA PRO A 193 44.28 -11.28 21.88
C PRO A 193 42.75 -11.38 21.79
N SER A 194 42.27 -12.36 21.04
CA SER A 194 40.84 -12.63 20.88
C SER A 194 40.21 -13.04 22.20
N TRP A 195 38.88 -12.85 22.31
CA TRP A 195 38.10 -13.35 23.42
C TRP A 195 38.25 -14.87 23.59
N SER A 196 38.23 -15.30 24.86
CA SER A 196 38.23 -16.71 25.24
C SER A 196 37.13 -17.02 26.25
N GLU A 197 36.57 -18.23 26.15
CA GLU A 197 35.42 -18.66 26.98
C GLU A 197 35.74 -18.71 28.48
N ASN A 198 37.02 -18.76 28.87
CA ASN A 198 37.46 -18.77 30.27
C ASN A 198 37.69 -17.38 30.85
N GLU A 199 37.50 -16.30 30.10
CA GLU A 199 37.56 -14.93 30.63
C GLU A 199 36.48 -14.72 31.70
N THR A 200 36.86 -14.15 32.84
CA THR A 200 35.95 -13.81 33.95
C THR A 200 35.41 -12.40 33.85
N ASP A 201 36.19 -11.48 33.26
CA ASP A 201 35.83 -10.08 33.19
C ASP A 201 34.84 -9.82 32.06
N ILE A 202 33.72 -9.17 32.39
CA ILE A 202 32.70 -8.80 31.42
C ILE A 202 33.02 -7.40 30.87
N GLU A 203 33.62 -7.38 29.69
CA GLU A 203 33.92 -6.16 28.95
C GLU A 203 32.69 -5.72 28.14
N TYR A 204 32.19 -4.49 28.39
CA TYR A 204 31.10 -3.91 27.61
C TYR A 204 31.63 -3.25 26.33
N LEU A 205 30.83 -3.30 25.26
CA LEU A 205 31.21 -2.66 24.00
C LEU A 205 31.20 -1.14 24.13
N THR A 206 32.36 -0.55 23.83
CA THR A 206 32.56 0.90 23.77
C THR A 206 32.40 1.39 22.32
N PRO A 207 31.48 2.32 22.02
CA PRO A 207 31.35 2.93 20.71
C PRO A 207 32.60 3.72 20.29
N GLY A 208 32.85 3.83 18.99
CA GLY A 208 34.04 4.47 18.45
C GLY A 208 35.29 3.58 18.45
N THR A 209 35.26 2.45 19.15
CA THR A 209 36.29 1.41 19.11
C THR A 209 36.06 0.43 17.95
N SER A 210 37.13 -0.13 17.41
CA SER A 210 37.06 -1.17 16.39
C SER A 210 36.84 -2.54 17.02
N TYR A 211 35.97 -3.33 16.40
CA TYR A 211 35.75 -4.74 16.74
C TYR A 211 35.76 -5.57 15.46
N ARG A 212 35.92 -6.88 15.62
CA ARG A 212 35.58 -7.86 14.59
C ARG A 212 34.20 -8.41 14.88
N LEU A 213 33.35 -8.53 13.86
CA LEU A 213 32.09 -9.27 13.97
C LEU A 213 32.36 -10.69 13.50
N VAL A 214 32.16 -11.67 14.38
CA VAL A 214 32.41 -13.09 14.09
C VAL A 214 31.08 -13.81 13.98
N HIS A 215 30.90 -14.56 12.89
CA HIS A 215 29.72 -15.39 12.72
C HIS A 215 29.82 -16.63 13.59
N LYS A 216 28.81 -16.91 14.42
CA LYS A 216 28.90 -17.97 15.44
C LYS A 216 29.00 -19.37 14.83
N SER A 217 28.13 -19.67 13.88
CA SER A 217 28.03 -21.02 13.30
C SER A 217 29.19 -21.39 12.37
N THR A 218 29.86 -20.41 11.74
CA THR A 218 30.95 -20.68 10.78
C THR A 218 32.32 -20.14 11.20
N GLY A 219 32.39 -19.32 12.25
CA GLY A 219 33.64 -18.79 12.81
C GLY A 219 34.38 -17.78 11.92
N ARG A 220 33.76 -17.28 10.84
CA ARG A 220 34.38 -16.31 9.94
C ARG A 220 34.19 -14.87 10.42
N ASN A 221 35.19 -14.01 10.17
CA ASN A 221 35.08 -12.58 10.44
C ASN A 221 34.33 -11.88 9.31
N LEU A 222 33.47 -10.92 9.65
CA LEU A 222 32.93 -9.96 8.69
C LEU A 222 34.08 -9.14 8.08
N HIS A 223 34.17 -9.16 6.76
CA HIS A 223 35.29 -8.63 6.00
C HIS A 223 34.82 -7.83 4.79
N THR A 224 35.61 -6.87 4.36
CA THR A 224 35.46 -6.21 3.04
C THR A 224 36.83 -6.01 2.42
N HIS A 225 36.87 -6.08 1.09
CA HIS A 225 38.10 -6.15 0.32
C HIS A 225 37.95 -5.34 -0.98
N PRO A 226 39.06 -5.00 -1.67
CA PRO A 226 39.02 -4.20 -2.89
C PRO A 226 38.53 -4.98 -4.13
N VAL A 227 37.49 -5.81 -3.97
CA VAL A 227 36.74 -6.45 -5.07
C VAL A 227 35.36 -5.82 -5.12
N ALA A 228 34.89 -5.55 -6.34
CA ALA A 228 33.58 -4.94 -6.55
C ALA A 228 32.45 -5.90 -6.15
N ALA A 229 31.40 -5.37 -5.52
CA ALA A 229 30.23 -6.16 -5.13
C ALA A 229 29.59 -6.90 -6.33
N PRO A 230 28.91 -8.04 -6.09
CA PRO A 230 28.39 -8.90 -7.15
C PRO A 230 27.36 -8.21 -8.05
N VAL A 231 26.44 -7.42 -7.48
CA VAL A 231 25.42 -6.68 -8.24
C VAL A 231 25.83 -5.20 -8.34
N SER A 232 26.13 -4.58 -7.21
CA SER A 232 26.42 -3.15 -7.11
C SER A 232 27.91 -2.83 -7.35
N LYS A 233 28.38 -2.95 -8.60
CA LYS A 233 29.80 -2.84 -9.00
C LYS A 233 30.54 -1.56 -8.58
N THR A 234 29.84 -0.52 -8.13
CA THR A 234 30.45 0.74 -7.65
C THR A 234 30.96 0.65 -6.19
N GLN A 235 30.45 -0.31 -5.42
CA GLN A 235 30.78 -0.50 -4.01
C GLN A 235 31.66 -1.74 -3.81
N TRP A 236 32.24 -1.85 -2.62
CA TRP A 236 33.03 -3.03 -2.25
C TRP A 236 32.15 -4.18 -1.80
N GLU A 237 32.57 -5.39 -2.16
CA GLU A 237 32.00 -6.64 -1.69
C GLU A 237 32.23 -6.81 -0.18
N VAL A 238 31.24 -7.38 0.50
CA VAL A 238 31.32 -7.77 1.92
C VAL A 238 31.22 -9.29 1.98
N SER A 239 32.04 -9.92 2.81
CA SER A 239 32.14 -11.38 2.88
C SER A 239 32.57 -11.85 4.27
N GLY A 240 32.63 -13.15 4.48
CA GLY A 240 33.18 -13.78 5.67
C GLY A 240 34.55 -14.41 5.39
N TYR A 241 35.60 -14.01 6.11
CA TYR A 241 36.95 -14.54 5.92
C TYR A 241 37.71 -14.83 7.21
N GLY A 242 38.62 -15.80 7.13
CA GLY A 242 39.59 -16.09 8.19
C GLY A 242 38.96 -16.62 9.47
N ASP A 243 39.62 -16.34 10.59
CA ASP A 243 39.22 -16.68 11.95
C ASP A 243 39.89 -15.71 12.95
N ASN A 244 40.05 -16.10 14.21
CA ASN A 244 40.70 -15.28 15.24
C ASN A 244 42.15 -14.90 14.92
N VAL A 245 42.90 -15.77 14.24
CA VAL A 245 44.33 -15.55 13.91
C VAL A 245 44.54 -15.25 12.43
N VAL A 246 43.75 -15.87 11.55
CA VAL A 246 43.81 -15.65 10.10
C VAL A 246 42.89 -14.49 9.72
N GLY A 247 43.44 -13.51 9.00
CA GLY A 247 42.71 -12.36 8.47
C GLY A 247 43.65 -11.19 8.24
N ASP A 248 43.10 -10.00 8.05
CA ASP A 248 43.90 -8.78 7.84
C ASP A 248 43.34 -7.59 8.67
N ASN A 249 43.92 -6.41 8.46
CA ASN A 249 43.51 -5.19 9.16
C ASN A 249 42.16 -4.61 8.65
N LYS A 250 41.61 -5.13 7.54
CA LYS A 250 40.30 -4.73 7.00
C LYS A 250 39.15 -5.47 7.69
N ASP A 251 39.45 -6.37 8.62
CA ASP A 251 38.45 -6.96 9.52
C ASP A 251 38.03 -6.01 10.66
N ASN A 252 38.70 -4.86 10.81
CA ASN A 252 38.42 -3.90 11.87
C ASN A 252 37.23 -2.99 11.51
N TRP A 253 36.14 -3.14 12.26
CA TRP A 253 34.90 -2.38 12.09
C TRP A 253 34.58 -1.53 13.32
N VAL A 254 34.45 -0.22 13.12
CA VAL A 254 34.10 0.75 14.15
C VAL A 254 32.59 0.86 14.28
N ILE A 255 32.10 0.84 15.52
CA ILE A 255 30.69 1.04 15.86
C ILE A 255 30.42 2.52 16.13
N GLU A 256 29.66 3.16 15.27
CA GLU A 256 29.29 4.58 15.38
C GLU A 256 27.81 4.73 15.77
N ILE A 257 27.51 5.23 16.97
CA ILE A 257 26.12 5.49 17.40
C ILE A 257 25.53 6.67 16.62
N MET A 258 24.26 6.51 16.20
CA MET A 258 23.50 7.50 15.44
C MET A 258 22.30 8.07 16.20
N ASP A 259 21.58 7.21 16.91
CA ASP A 259 20.34 7.53 17.64
C ASP A 259 20.25 6.61 18.85
N GLN A 260 19.85 7.16 19.99
CA GLN A 260 19.57 6.42 21.22
C GLN A 260 18.15 6.75 21.66
N ARG A 261 17.38 5.71 22.03
CA ARG A 261 15.97 5.85 22.38
C ARG A 261 15.71 5.31 23.79
N GLY A 262 15.04 6.12 24.60
CA GLY A 262 14.76 5.77 26.00
C GLY A 262 15.77 6.41 26.95
N ASP A 263 15.70 6.01 28.21
CA ASP A 263 16.40 6.66 29.33
C ASP A 263 17.68 5.89 29.76
N GLU A 264 18.13 4.96 28.93
CA GLU A 264 19.35 4.18 29.15
C GLU A 264 20.60 5.00 28.79
N ASP A 265 21.76 4.51 29.25
CA ASP A 265 23.05 5.17 29.01
C ASP A 265 23.32 5.35 27.50
N PRO A 266 23.31 6.58 26.96
CA PRO A 266 23.44 6.80 25.53
C PRO A 266 24.85 6.48 25.00
N GLU A 267 25.85 6.35 25.88
CA GLU A 267 27.23 6.04 25.52
C GLU A 267 27.48 4.54 25.34
N LYS A 268 26.51 3.68 25.66
CA LYS A 268 26.60 2.22 25.47
C LYS A 268 25.78 1.72 24.30
N LEU A 269 26.16 0.54 23.79
CA LEU A 269 25.37 -0.16 22.79
C LEU A 269 24.27 -0.99 23.46
N HIS A 270 23.02 -0.71 23.11
CA HIS A 270 21.82 -1.34 23.67
C HIS A 270 20.99 -2.06 22.61
N THR A 271 20.33 -3.13 23.06
CA THR A 271 19.39 -3.90 22.24
C THR A 271 18.15 -3.06 21.89
N LEU A 272 17.83 -2.99 20.58
CA LEU A 272 16.76 -2.24 19.92
C LEU A 272 16.74 -0.71 20.07
N THR A 273 17.25 -0.16 21.16
CA THR A 273 17.21 1.28 21.48
C THR A 273 18.34 2.06 20.85
N THR A 274 19.45 1.39 20.49
CA THR A 274 20.56 2.01 19.75
C THR A 274 20.43 1.78 18.25
N SER A 275 20.50 2.87 17.49
CA SER A 275 20.78 2.82 16.05
C SER A 275 22.25 3.16 15.82
N PHE A 276 22.99 2.28 15.18
CA PHE A 276 24.42 2.47 14.93
C PHE A 276 24.78 2.21 13.46
N ARG A 277 25.94 2.72 13.03
CA ARG A 277 26.57 2.38 11.75
C ARG A 277 27.81 1.56 12.01
N ILE A 278 28.15 0.71 11.05
CA ILE A 278 29.34 -0.13 11.08
C ILE A 278 30.28 0.41 10.00
N LYS A 279 31.42 0.98 10.39
CA LYS A 279 32.39 1.61 9.48
C LYS A 279 33.68 0.80 9.44
N ASN A 280 34.17 0.48 8.25
CA ASN A 280 35.46 -0.15 8.10
C ASN A 280 36.59 0.85 8.40
N LEU A 281 37.54 0.47 9.26
CA LEU A 281 38.63 1.37 9.66
C LEU A 281 39.62 1.64 8.52
N GLU A 282 40.09 0.58 7.85
CA GLU A 282 41.13 0.68 6.82
C GLU A 282 40.57 1.22 5.49
N MET A 283 39.42 0.71 5.06
CA MET A 283 38.79 1.07 3.78
C MET A 283 37.96 2.36 3.86
N GLY A 284 37.60 2.82 5.06
CA GLY A 284 36.82 4.04 5.28
C GLY A 284 35.36 3.99 4.79
N CYS A 285 34.84 2.81 4.44
CA CYS A 285 33.49 2.61 3.93
C CYS A 285 32.50 2.16 5.02
N TYR A 286 31.20 2.25 4.76
CA TYR A 286 30.14 1.90 5.70
C TYR A 286 29.33 0.68 5.24
N LEU A 287 29.08 -0.25 6.15
CA LEU A 287 28.23 -1.41 5.88
C LEU A 287 26.80 -0.96 5.56
N ALA A 288 26.26 -1.42 4.44
CA ALA A 288 24.94 -1.06 3.97
C ALA A 288 24.24 -2.22 3.25
N GLN A 289 22.91 -2.19 3.27
CA GLN A 289 22.07 -3.03 2.43
C GLN A 289 21.59 -2.23 1.22
N THR A 290 21.76 -2.77 0.01
CA THR A 290 21.37 -2.03 -1.22
C THR A 290 19.87 -2.07 -1.49
N GLY A 291 19.21 -3.15 -1.07
CA GLY A 291 17.81 -3.47 -1.38
C GLY A 291 17.65 -4.27 -2.67
N ASN A 292 18.74 -4.61 -3.36
CA ASN A 292 18.72 -5.52 -4.50
C ASN A 292 18.71 -6.98 -4.01
N SER A 293 17.97 -7.82 -4.71
CA SER A 293 18.08 -9.27 -4.54
C SER A 293 19.31 -9.80 -5.29
N LEU A 294 20.05 -10.70 -4.65
CA LEU A 294 21.07 -11.50 -5.30
C LEU A 294 20.42 -12.50 -6.27
N PRO A 295 21.15 -12.98 -7.29
CA PRO A 295 20.71 -14.09 -8.13
C PRO A 295 20.57 -15.41 -7.36
N GLU A 296 20.17 -16.48 -8.05
CA GLU A 296 19.93 -17.82 -7.49
C GLU A 296 21.13 -18.38 -6.70
N TRP A 297 22.36 -18.06 -7.10
CA TRP A 297 23.57 -18.51 -6.40
C TRP A 297 23.69 -17.95 -4.97
N GLY A 298 23.01 -16.84 -4.68
CA GLY A 298 22.91 -16.23 -3.35
C GLY A 298 21.53 -16.48 -2.71
N PHE A 299 20.84 -17.54 -3.13
CA PHE A 299 19.52 -17.95 -2.63
C PHE A 299 18.45 -16.85 -2.68
N ARG A 300 18.57 -15.89 -3.62
CA ARG A 300 17.68 -14.73 -3.75
C ARG A 300 17.58 -13.85 -2.50
N GLN A 301 18.60 -13.90 -1.64
CA GLN A 301 18.72 -13.06 -0.45
C GLN A 301 19.15 -11.63 -0.83
N GLN A 302 19.17 -10.71 0.13
CA GLN A 302 19.49 -9.31 -0.12
C GLN A 302 21.00 -9.04 -0.15
N GLU A 303 21.44 -8.16 -1.05
CA GLU A 303 22.85 -7.78 -1.21
C GLU A 303 23.33 -6.85 -0.07
N VAL A 304 24.47 -7.20 0.53
CA VAL A 304 25.21 -6.41 1.50
C VAL A 304 26.49 -5.88 0.86
N VAL A 305 26.77 -4.58 1.07
CA VAL A 305 27.94 -3.90 0.49
C VAL A 305 28.60 -2.98 1.50
N CYS A 306 29.84 -2.57 1.21
CA CYS A 306 30.49 -1.48 1.94
C CYS A 306 30.50 -0.20 1.09
N MET A 307 29.63 0.74 1.46
CA MET A 307 29.44 2.01 0.75
C MET A 307 30.55 3.01 1.06
N LYS A 308 31.20 3.55 0.02
CA LYS A 308 32.39 4.41 0.19
C LYS A 308 32.10 5.76 0.86
N ASN A 309 31.05 6.46 0.43
CA ASN A 309 30.73 7.80 0.96
C ASN A 309 29.22 8.05 1.08
N PRO A 310 28.50 7.28 1.93
CA PRO A 310 27.09 7.54 2.20
C PRO A 310 26.92 8.69 3.20
N PHE A 311 25.81 9.43 3.07
CA PHE A 311 25.43 10.42 4.07
C PHE A 311 24.95 9.75 5.35
N LYS A 312 25.28 10.35 6.51
CA LYS A 312 24.82 9.86 7.82
C LYS A 312 23.31 9.71 7.99
N ARG A 313 22.50 10.39 7.15
CA ARG A 313 21.04 10.34 7.18
C ARG A 313 20.48 9.10 6.48
N ASP A 314 21.30 8.40 5.70
CA ASP A 314 20.93 7.22 4.92
C ASP A 314 20.62 6.01 5.83
N LYS A 315 19.36 5.59 5.83
CA LYS A 315 18.86 4.50 6.67
C LYS A 315 19.41 3.14 6.28
N ARG A 316 19.93 2.98 5.06
CA ARG A 316 20.57 1.74 4.60
C ARG A 316 21.84 1.40 5.38
N THR A 317 22.45 2.40 6.01
CA THR A 317 23.66 2.23 6.85
C THR A 317 23.34 2.07 8.33
N TRP A 318 22.07 2.21 8.73
CA TRP A 318 21.66 2.16 10.13
C TRP A 318 21.28 0.72 10.49
N TRP A 319 21.89 0.22 11.54
CA TRP A 319 21.69 -1.10 12.09
C TRP A 319 21.24 -1.00 13.55
N ASN A 320 20.53 -2.00 14.04
CA ASN A 320 20.27 -2.22 15.46
C ASN A 320 20.45 -3.69 15.80
N ILE A 321 20.64 -3.95 17.09
CA ILE A 321 20.60 -5.31 17.63
C ILE A 321 19.13 -5.68 17.87
N GLU A 322 18.66 -6.76 17.24
CA GLU A 322 17.27 -7.21 17.29
C GLU A 322 17.05 -8.27 18.39
N THR A 323 17.94 -9.25 18.47
CA THR A 323 17.96 -10.26 19.53
C THR A 323 19.31 -10.27 20.21
N HIS A 324 19.30 -10.59 21.50
CA HIS A 324 20.50 -10.68 22.31
C HIS A 324 20.38 -11.85 23.29
N GLU A 325 21.35 -12.75 23.28
CA GLU A 325 21.47 -13.86 24.20
C GLU A 325 22.83 -13.81 24.91
N ASN A 326 22.81 -13.78 26.24
CA ASN A 326 24.00 -13.88 27.07
C ASN A 326 23.63 -14.32 28.49
N GLU A 327 24.12 -15.49 28.91
CA GLU A 327 23.87 -16.04 30.26
C GLU A 327 24.70 -15.36 31.36
N ARG A 328 25.79 -14.67 30.99
CA ARG A 328 26.69 -13.99 31.95
C ARG A 328 26.21 -12.61 32.36
N LEU A 329 25.25 -12.06 31.63
CA LEU A 329 24.67 -10.76 31.90
C LEU A 329 23.36 -10.90 32.68
N PRO A 330 23.02 -9.91 33.52
CA PRO A 330 21.71 -9.91 34.16
C PRO A 330 20.61 -9.87 33.09
N PRO A 331 19.51 -10.61 33.28
CA PRO A 331 18.37 -10.51 32.39
C PRO A 331 17.81 -9.09 32.42
N ARG A 332 17.05 -8.74 31.37
CA ARG A 332 16.31 -7.47 31.33
C ARG A 332 15.46 -7.29 32.61
N PRO A 333 15.51 -6.11 33.25
CA PRO A 333 14.65 -5.81 34.39
C PRO A 333 13.16 -6.01 34.05
N GLU A 334 12.38 -6.58 34.96
CA GLU A 334 10.96 -6.88 34.74
C GLU A 334 10.11 -5.62 34.51
N ASP A 335 10.55 -4.48 35.06
CA ASP A 335 9.92 -3.17 34.92
C ASP A 335 10.33 -2.43 33.64
N PHE A 336 11.30 -2.95 32.88
CA PHE A 336 11.77 -2.30 31.66
C PHE A 336 10.69 -2.33 30.58
N GLN A 337 10.31 -1.14 30.10
CA GLN A 337 9.43 -0.98 28.95
C GLN A 337 10.13 -0.23 27.83
N TYR A 338 9.98 -0.74 26.61
CA TYR A 338 10.47 -0.04 25.43
C TYR A 338 9.76 1.31 25.25
N PRO A 339 10.49 2.36 24.82
CA PRO A 339 9.91 3.67 24.61
C PRO A 339 8.84 3.62 23.51
N LYS A 340 7.80 4.45 23.66
CA LYS A 340 6.75 4.56 22.63
C LYS A 340 7.35 5.08 21.32
N THR A 341 7.07 4.40 20.24
CA THR A 341 7.40 4.84 18.88
C THR A 341 6.58 6.07 18.50
N ASN A 342 7.11 6.84 17.54
CA ASN A 342 6.41 7.99 17.01
C ASN A 342 5.33 7.52 16.03
N PHE A 343 4.06 7.77 16.36
CA PHE A 343 2.90 7.41 15.55
C PHE A 343 3.04 7.80 14.07
N LEU A 344 3.56 9.00 13.74
CA LEU A 344 3.71 9.40 12.34
C LEU A 344 4.79 8.60 11.62
N LYS A 345 5.86 8.18 12.32
CA LYS A 345 6.87 7.29 11.73
C LYS A 345 6.25 5.93 11.44
N ASP A 346 5.52 5.36 12.40
CA ASP A 346 4.86 4.07 12.23
C ASP A 346 3.82 4.12 11.12
N PHE A 347 3.04 5.20 11.04
CA PHE A 347 2.09 5.46 9.97
C PHE A 347 2.77 5.47 8.59
N ILE A 348 3.87 6.21 8.43
CA ILE A 348 4.60 6.27 7.15
C ILE A 348 5.21 4.91 6.81
N HIS A 349 5.86 4.25 7.77
CA HIS A 349 6.46 2.93 7.56
C HIS A 349 5.43 1.88 7.14
N LEU A 350 4.30 1.80 7.85
CA LEU A 350 3.25 0.85 7.50
C LEU A 350 2.64 1.16 6.13
N ASN A 351 2.38 2.44 5.78
CA ASN A 351 1.88 2.78 4.46
C ASN A 351 2.88 2.45 3.34
N LEU A 352 4.18 2.64 3.57
CA LEU A 352 5.22 2.20 2.64
C LEU A 352 5.26 0.67 2.51
N ALA A 353 5.08 -0.06 3.61
CA ALA A 353 4.93 -1.52 3.57
C ALA A 353 3.68 -1.94 2.77
N MET A 354 2.54 -1.26 2.96
CA MET A 354 1.32 -1.47 2.16
C MET A 354 1.57 -1.20 0.66
N MET A 355 2.36 -0.19 0.32
CA MET A 355 2.74 0.09 -1.08
C MET A 355 3.68 -0.99 -1.63
N ALA A 356 4.66 -1.44 -0.86
CA ALA A 356 5.56 -2.52 -1.24
C ALA A 356 4.80 -3.83 -1.49
N THR A 357 3.86 -4.20 -0.60
CA THR A 357 3.00 -5.37 -0.79
C THR A 357 2.09 -5.22 -2.02
N ASN A 358 1.61 -4.02 -2.32
CA ASN A 358 0.86 -3.77 -3.55
C ASN A 358 1.71 -3.95 -4.82
N ASN A 359 3.00 -3.58 -4.78
CA ASN A 359 3.93 -3.81 -5.89
C ASN A 359 4.31 -5.29 -6.03
N ALA A 360 4.27 -6.07 -4.95
CA ALA A 360 4.50 -7.50 -4.98
C ALA A 360 3.31 -8.31 -5.57
N LEU A 361 2.15 -7.68 -5.80
CA LEU A 361 0.95 -8.29 -6.40
C LEU A 361 0.94 -8.22 -7.94
N VAL A 362 2.12 -8.17 -8.56
CA VAL A 362 2.27 -8.32 -10.02
C VAL A 362 2.07 -9.80 -10.35
N PRO A 363 1.15 -10.14 -11.27
CA PRO A 363 0.93 -11.53 -11.64
C PRO A 363 2.16 -12.12 -12.30
N ASP A 364 2.46 -13.38 -11.98
CA ASP A 364 3.40 -14.20 -12.73
C ASP A 364 2.75 -14.59 -14.08
N PRO A 365 3.31 -14.18 -15.23
CA PRO A 365 2.74 -14.49 -16.54
C PRO A 365 2.60 -15.99 -16.82
N ASP A 366 3.44 -16.81 -16.18
CA ASP A 366 3.46 -18.26 -16.38
C ASP A 366 2.40 -18.97 -15.52
N LYS A 367 1.77 -18.24 -14.58
CA LYS A 367 0.71 -18.76 -13.70
C LYS A 367 -0.65 -18.25 -14.14
N PHE A 368 -1.49 -19.15 -14.65
CA PHE A 368 -2.89 -18.83 -14.93
C PHE A 368 -3.69 -18.70 -13.62
N ASP A 369 -4.05 -17.46 -13.26
CA ASP A 369 -4.97 -17.17 -12.16
C ASP A 369 -6.42 -17.19 -12.66
N TYR A 370 -7.11 -18.30 -12.42
CA TYR A 370 -8.50 -18.51 -12.84
C TYR A 370 -9.50 -17.52 -12.21
N LEU A 371 -9.17 -16.88 -11.08
CA LEU A 371 -10.04 -15.89 -10.46
C LEU A 371 -9.81 -14.48 -11.03
N ALA A 372 -8.62 -14.23 -11.60
CA ALA A 372 -8.28 -12.94 -12.15
C ALA A 372 -9.11 -12.63 -13.41
N SER A 373 -9.33 -11.34 -13.64
CA SER A 373 -10.05 -10.83 -14.81
C SER A 373 -9.45 -9.50 -15.24
N SER A 374 -9.56 -9.19 -16.53
CA SER A 374 -9.09 -7.92 -17.11
C SER A 374 -10.20 -6.87 -17.11
N ALA A 375 -9.83 -5.60 -16.99
CA ALA A 375 -10.79 -4.50 -16.89
C ALA A 375 -11.80 -4.41 -18.04
N TRP A 376 -11.42 -4.76 -19.28
CA TRP A 376 -12.32 -4.74 -20.44
C TRP A 376 -13.46 -5.77 -20.33
N GLN A 377 -13.30 -6.82 -19.52
CA GLN A 377 -14.29 -7.89 -19.37
C GLN A 377 -15.49 -7.47 -18.51
N TRP A 378 -15.32 -6.48 -17.63
CA TRP A 378 -16.33 -6.12 -16.65
C TRP A 378 -17.55 -5.39 -17.23
N PRO A 379 -17.41 -4.39 -18.13
CA PRO A 379 -18.55 -3.67 -18.72
C PRO A 379 -19.40 -4.54 -19.65
N THR A 380 -18.77 -5.44 -20.40
CA THR A 380 -19.45 -6.37 -21.31
C THR A 380 -19.95 -7.62 -20.62
N LEU A 381 -19.61 -7.82 -19.34
CA LEU A 381 -19.83 -9.06 -18.61
C LEU A 381 -19.24 -10.24 -19.37
N ASN A 382 -18.00 -10.17 -19.84
CA ASN A 382 -17.36 -11.29 -20.52
C ASN A 382 -17.06 -12.44 -19.55
N VAL A 383 -16.70 -12.14 -18.30
CA VAL A 383 -16.43 -13.12 -17.26
C VAL A 383 -17.09 -12.69 -15.95
N GLY A 384 -17.48 -13.65 -15.12
CA GLY A 384 -17.90 -13.40 -13.73
C GLY A 384 -16.83 -13.85 -12.74
N LEU A 385 -17.22 -14.03 -11.48
CA LEU A 385 -16.30 -14.51 -10.44
C LEU A 385 -17.01 -15.48 -9.49
N ARG A 386 -16.40 -16.65 -9.30
CA ARG A 386 -16.81 -17.67 -8.32
C ARG A 386 -16.36 -17.26 -6.92
N LEU A 387 -17.28 -17.18 -5.95
CA LEU A 387 -16.99 -16.62 -4.62
C LEU A 387 -16.73 -17.66 -3.52
N CYS A 388 -17.16 -18.90 -3.73
CA CYS A 388 -17.09 -19.98 -2.74
C CYS A 388 -16.80 -21.33 -3.43
N GLY A 389 -16.74 -22.41 -2.65
CA GLY A 389 -16.67 -23.77 -3.18
C GLY A 389 -17.91 -24.13 -3.99
N TRP A 390 -17.74 -24.94 -5.04
CA TRP A 390 -18.80 -25.33 -5.98
C TRP A 390 -19.24 -26.79 -5.80
N GLY A 391 -19.30 -27.26 -4.56
CA GLY A 391 -19.82 -28.59 -4.23
C GLY A 391 -21.35 -28.59 -4.16
N ASP A 392 -22.00 -29.73 -4.33
CA ASP A 392 -23.47 -29.81 -4.37
C ASP A 392 -24.12 -29.51 -3.01
N ASP A 393 -23.38 -29.72 -1.93
CA ASP A 393 -23.86 -29.57 -0.54
C ASP A 393 -23.94 -28.11 -0.05
N ASN A 394 -23.19 -27.19 -0.67
CA ASN A 394 -23.13 -25.80 -0.21
C ASN A 394 -23.81 -24.84 -1.22
N PRO A 395 -24.51 -23.80 -0.73
CA PRO A 395 -25.07 -22.77 -1.59
C PRO A 395 -23.94 -22.01 -2.29
N LYS A 396 -24.08 -21.85 -3.60
CA LYS A 396 -23.04 -21.27 -4.46
C LYS A 396 -23.39 -19.82 -4.77
N TYR A 397 -22.38 -18.95 -4.76
CA TYR A 397 -22.51 -17.53 -5.09
C TYR A 397 -21.60 -17.15 -6.26
N PHE A 398 -22.13 -16.38 -7.19
CA PHE A 398 -21.43 -15.94 -8.39
C PHE A 398 -21.59 -14.44 -8.58
N LEU A 399 -20.48 -13.74 -8.77
CA LEU A 399 -20.45 -12.30 -8.96
C LEU A 399 -20.50 -11.97 -10.44
N LEU A 400 -21.66 -11.46 -10.87
CA LEU A 400 -21.91 -10.90 -12.18
C LEU A 400 -22.91 -9.74 -12.01
N GLY A 401 -22.69 -8.61 -12.69
CA GLY A 401 -23.70 -7.55 -12.76
C GLY A 401 -24.94 -8.05 -13.53
N THR A 402 -26.13 -7.52 -13.23
CA THR A 402 -27.30 -7.86 -14.05
C THR A 402 -27.10 -7.32 -15.48
N PRO A 403 -27.27 -8.15 -16.53
CA PRO A 403 -27.00 -7.73 -17.91
C PRO A 403 -27.82 -6.52 -18.35
N ALA A 404 -29.11 -6.44 -17.97
CA ALA A 404 -29.97 -5.30 -18.29
C ALA A 404 -29.42 -3.96 -17.76
N SER A 405 -28.81 -3.97 -16.58
CA SER A 405 -28.20 -2.78 -15.97
C SER A 405 -26.82 -2.49 -16.55
N THR A 406 -25.96 -3.51 -16.58
CA THR A 406 -24.53 -3.34 -16.89
C THR A 406 -24.29 -3.08 -18.38
N TRP A 407 -25.00 -3.76 -19.28
CA TRP A 407 -24.87 -3.50 -20.72
C TRP A 407 -25.48 -2.16 -21.09
N ALA A 408 -26.68 -1.84 -20.60
CA ALA A 408 -27.31 -0.56 -20.88
C ALA A 408 -26.46 0.60 -20.35
N SER A 409 -25.90 0.48 -19.14
CA SER A 409 -25.00 1.51 -18.59
C SER A 409 -23.68 1.60 -19.32
N SER A 410 -23.10 0.49 -19.78
CA SER A 410 -21.86 0.51 -20.58
C SER A 410 -22.07 1.18 -21.94
N VAL A 411 -23.17 0.87 -22.63
CA VAL A 411 -23.57 1.58 -23.85
C VAL A 411 -23.86 3.05 -23.56
N ALA A 412 -24.50 3.37 -22.45
CA ALA A 412 -24.77 4.76 -22.05
C ALA A 412 -23.47 5.55 -21.77
N VAL A 413 -22.46 4.93 -21.17
CA VAL A 413 -21.13 5.54 -20.98
C VAL A 413 -20.52 5.89 -22.35
N LEU A 414 -20.48 4.94 -23.29
CA LEU A 414 -19.92 5.18 -24.63
C LEU A 414 -20.73 6.24 -25.40
N ALA A 415 -22.06 6.16 -25.36
CA ALA A 415 -22.95 7.12 -26.00
C ALA A 415 -22.78 8.52 -25.39
N PHE A 416 -22.64 8.63 -24.06
CA PHE A 416 -22.46 9.90 -23.38
C PHE A 416 -21.06 10.48 -23.60
N MET A 417 -20.01 9.64 -23.64
CA MET A 417 -18.66 10.07 -24.02
C MET A 417 -18.67 10.70 -25.43
N ALA A 418 -19.30 10.04 -26.40
CA ALA A 418 -19.50 10.60 -27.73
C ALA A 418 -20.37 11.89 -27.70
N THR A 419 -21.39 11.93 -26.84
CA THR A 419 -22.25 13.11 -26.66
C THR A 419 -21.46 14.32 -26.15
N VAL A 420 -20.55 14.14 -25.19
CA VAL A 420 -19.67 15.23 -24.71
C VAL A 420 -18.82 15.78 -25.86
N VAL A 421 -18.23 14.92 -26.68
CA VAL A 421 -17.45 15.33 -27.86
C VAL A 421 -18.32 16.09 -28.86
N ILE A 422 -19.53 15.59 -29.16
CA ILE A 422 -20.46 16.24 -30.08
C ILE A 422 -20.88 17.62 -29.56
N LEU A 423 -21.22 17.74 -28.28
CA LEU A 423 -21.58 19.02 -27.67
C LEU A 423 -20.41 20.01 -27.70
N LEU A 424 -19.17 19.53 -27.51
CA LEU A 424 -17.98 20.37 -27.59
C LEU A 424 -17.71 20.85 -29.02
N ILE A 425 -17.85 19.98 -30.03
CA ILE A 425 -17.73 20.35 -31.45
C ILE A 425 -18.80 21.38 -31.81
N ARG A 426 -20.04 21.18 -31.35
CA ARG A 426 -21.15 22.11 -31.60
C ARG A 426 -20.97 23.43 -30.88
N TRP A 427 -20.43 23.42 -29.66
CA TRP A 427 -20.03 24.63 -28.95
C TRP A 427 -18.96 25.42 -29.71
N GLN A 428 -17.91 24.75 -30.21
CA GLN A 428 -16.90 25.37 -31.07
C GLN A 428 -17.52 25.93 -32.36
N ARG A 429 -18.55 25.26 -32.89
CA ARG A 429 -19.37 25.69 -34.03
C ARG A 429 -20.44 26.73 -33.67
N GLN A 430 -20.36 27.34 -32.49
CA GLN A 430 -21.21 28.44 -32.01
C GLN A 430 -22.68 28.06 -31.77
N TYR A 431 -23.01 26.76 -31.62
CA TYR A 431 -24.31 26.37 -31.10
C TYR A 431 -24.38 26.59 -29.58
N VAL A 432 -25.49 27.16 -29.12
CA VAL A 432 -25.77 27.33 -27.68
C VAL A 432 -26.81 26.30 -27.24
N ASP A 433 -26.33 25.12 -26.84
CA ASP A 433 -27.16 23.96 -26.52
C ASP A 433 -27.85 24.03 -25.15
N LEU A 434 -27.06 24.16 -24.08
CA LEU A 434 -27.53 24.06 -22.70
C LEU A 434 -27.84 25.44 -22.11
N ARG A 435 -28.81 26.14 -22.71
CA ARG A 435 -29.19 27.53 -22.33
C ARG A 435 -29.68 27.65 -20.89
N ASN A 436 -30.43 26.67 -20.42
CA ASN A 436 -31.05 26.71 -19.09
C ASN A 436 -30.02 26.25 -18.04
N PRO A 437 -29.74 27.04 -16.98
CA PRO A 437 -28.82 26.64 -15.93
C PRO A 437 -29.19 25.31 -15.25
N SER A 438 -30.49 24.99 -15.21
CA SER A 438 -30.99 23.70 -14.71
C SER A 438 -30.50 22.53 -15.57
N ASN A 439 -30.67 22.59 -16.89
CA ASN A 439 -30.20 21.53 -17.80
C ASN A 439 -28.67 21.45 -17.83
N TRP A 440 -27.97 22.59 -17.76
CA TRP A 440 -26.52 22.61 -17.62
C TRP A 440 -26.07 21.92 -16.32
N ASN A 441 -26.76 22.18 -15.21
CA ASN A 441 -26.46 21.54 -13.93
C ASN A 441 -26.69 20.02 -13.96
N VAL A 442 -27.75 19.56 -14.62
CA VAL A 442 -28.02 18.12 -14.83
C VAL A 442 -26.95 17.49 -15.73
N PHE A 443 -26.53 18.17 -16.81
CA PHE A 443 -25.40 17.72 -17.64
C PHE A 443 -24.11 17.62 -16.84
N LEU A 444 -23.77 18.66 -16.08
CA LEU A 444 -22.49 18.76 -15.38
C LEU A 444 -22.41 17.79 -14.19
N MET A 445 -23.41 17.77 -13.30
CA MET A 445 -23.40 16.92 -12.09
C MET A 445 -23.98 15.53 -12.32
N GLY A 446 -24.91 15.37 -13.25
CA GLY A 446 -25.55 14.08 -13.57
C GLY A 446 -24.90 13.32 -14.72
N GLY A 447 -24.13 13.99 -15.58
CA GLY A 447 -23.44 13.35 -16.71
C GLY A 447 -21.92 13.48 -16.63
N PHE A 448 -21.39 14.69 -16.69
CA PHE A 448 -19.96 14.97 -16.86
C PHE A 448 -19.10 14.49 -15.69
N TYR A 449 -19.42 14.88 -14.45
CA TYR A 449 -18.65 14.41 -13.28
C TYR A 449 -18.79 12.90 -13.03
N PRO A 450 -19.97 12.27 -13.24
CA PRO A 450 -20.08 10.82 -13.29
C PRO A 450 -19.21 10.16 -14.36
N LEU A 451 -19.14 10.72 -15.58
CA LEU A 451 -18.24 10.20 -16.63
C LEU A 451 -16.78 10.30 -16.22
N LEU A 452 -16.38 11.43 -15.65
CA LEU A 452 -15.02 11.63 -15.13
C LEU A 452 -14.73 10.68 -13.95
N ALA A 453 -15.68 10.51 -13.04
CA ALA A 453 -15.58 9.57 -11.93
C ALA A 453 -15.49 8.12 -12.41
N TRP A 454 -16.29 7.72 -13.41
CA TRP A 454 -16.21 6.42 -14.07
C TRP A 454 -14.82 6.20 -14.64
N GLY A 455 -14.30 7.17 -15.42
CA GLY A 455 -12.95 7.12 -15.97
C GLY A 455 -11.87 6.95 -14.90
N LEU A 456 -11.93 7.73 -13.82
CA LEU A 456 -10.99 7.62 -12.71
C LEU A 456 -11.10 6.33 -11.91
N HIS A 457 -12.28 5.70 -11.81
CA HIS A 457 -12.45 4.42 -11.11
C HIS A 457 -12.28 3.19 -12.02
N TYR A 458 -12.17 3.39 -13.34
CA TYR A 458 -12.05 2.32 -14.32
C TYR A 458 -10.68 2.29 -14.99
N MET A 459 -10.24 3.42 -15.56
CA MET A 459 -9.02 3.50 -16.37
C MET A 459 -7.74 3.11 -15.62
N PRO A 460 -7.55 3.42 -14.32
CA PRO A 460 -6.40 2.91 -13.59
C PRO A 460 -6.31 1.38 -13.64
N PHE A 461 -7.42 0.65 -13.53
CA PHE A 461 -7.40 -0.81 -13.61
C PHE A 461 -7.15 -1.34 -15.03
N VAL A 462 -7.39 -0.54 -16.06
CA VAL A 462 -7.00 -0.87 -17.45
C VAL A 462 -5.48 -0.72 -17.63
N ILE A 463 -4.87 0.25 -16.94
CA ILE A 463 -3.45 0.61 -17.08
C ILE A 463 -2.55 -0.17 -16.11
N MET A 464 -3.04 -0.50 -14.92
CA MET A 464 -2.24 -1.12 -13.86
C MET A 464 -1.89 -2.58 -14.17
N SER A 465 -0.60 -2.92 -14.07
CA SER A 465 -0.07 -4.27 -14.25
C SER A 465 -0.12 -5.11 -12.96
N ARG A 466 -1.29 -5.17 -12.31
CA ARG A 466 -1.52 -5.96 -11.08
C ARG A 466 -2.69 -6.91 -11.26
N VAL A 467 -2.81 -7.90 -10.38
CA VAL A 467 -3.99 -8.78 -10.36
C VAL A 467 -5.26 -7.97 -10.10
N THR A 468 -6.26 -8.13 -10.97
CA THR A 468 -7.57 -7.47 -10.87
C THR A 468 -8.72 -8.46 -10.95
N TYR A 469 -9.84 -8.11 -10.32
CA TYR A 469 -11.03 -8.95 -10.20
C TYR A 469 -12.28 -8.16 -10.58
N VAL A 470 -13.36 -8.87 -10.93
CA VAL A 470 -14.67 -8.28 -11.28
C VAL A 470 -15.17 -7.31 -10.20
N HIS A 471 -14.91 -7.60 -8.93
CA HIS A 471 -15.37 -6.75 -7.82
C HIS A 471 -14.73 -5.34 -7.79
N HIS A 472 -13.60 -5.13 -8.49
CA HIS A 472 -13.00 -3.80 -8.64
C HIS A 472 -13.87 -2.85 -9.48
N TYR A 473 -14.75 -3.38 -10.33
CA TYR A 473 -15.61 -2.57 -11.19
C TYR A 473 -16.79 -1.92 -10.45
N LEU A 474 -17.21 -2.43 -9.28
CA LEU A 474 -18.44 -1.99 -8.60
C LEU A 474 -18.53 -0.47 -8.37
N PRO A 475 -17.48 0.23 -7.89
CA PRO A 475 -17.50 1.69 -7.76
C PRO A 475 -17.61 2.42 -9.11
N ALA A 476 -16.96 1.91 -10.17
CA ALA A 476 -17.07 2.49 -11.51
C ALA A 476 -18.48 2.27 -12.09
N LEU A 477 -19.03 1.05 -11.93
CA LEU A 477 -20.39 0.72 -12.35
C LEU A 477 -21.44 1.65 -11.74
N TYR A 478 -21.27 2.07 -10.48
CA TYR A 478 -22.14 3.06 -9.85
C TYR A 478 -22.21 4.38 -10.65
N PHE A 479 -21.07 4.91 -11.10
CA PHE A 479 -21.06 6.12 -11.93
C PHE A 479 -21.60 5.87 -13.34
N ALA A 480 -21.35 4.69 -13.91
CA ALA A 480 -21.97 4.28 -15.18
C ALA A 480 -23.51 4.25 -15.09
N LEU A 481 -24.06 3.79 -13.97
CA LEU A 481 -25.49 3.80 -13.67
C LEU A 481 -26.07 5.21 -13.55
N ILE A 482 -25.31 6.17 -13.00
CA ILE A 482 -25.73 7.58 -12.97
C ILE A 482 -25.78 8.14 -14.41
N ILE A 483 -24.81 7.80 -15.25
CA ILE A 483 -24.79 8.20 -16.66
C ILE A 483 -25.98 7.60 -17.41
N LEU A 484 -26.32 6.33 -17.15
CA LEU A 484 -27.52 5.71 -17.69
C LEU A 484 -28.77 6.50 -17.29
N ALA A 485 -28.92 6.86 -16.02
CA ALA A 485 -30.02 7.70 -15.55
C ALA A 485 -30.05 9.06 -16.25
N TYR A 486 -28.89 9.69 -16.49
CA TYR A 486 -28.77 10.92 -17.26
C TYR A 486 -29.23 10.75 -18.71
N CYS A 487 -28.85 9.66 -19.39
CA CYS A 487 -29.27 9.37 -20.75
C CYS A 487 -30.80 9.27 -20.86
N PHE A 488 -31.46 8.64 -19.89
CA PHE A 488 -32.91 8.65 -19.80
C PHE A 488 -33.45 10.07 -19.53
N ASP A 489 -32.93 10.78 -18.54
CA ASP A 489 -33.45 12.09 -18.16
C ASP A 489 -33.35 13.12 -19.29
N ALA A 490 -32.13 13.41 -19.74
CA ALA A 490 -31.85 14.41 -20.75
C ALA A 490 -32.35 13.98 -22.15
N GLY A 491 -32.20 12.70 -22.50
CA GLY A 491 -32.62 12.16 -23.80
C GLY A 491 -34.13 12.22 -23.99
N LEU A 492 -34.90 11.93 -22.94
CA LEU A 492 -36.36 11.93 -23.00
C LEU A 492 -36.96 13.29 -22.61
N GLN A 493 -36.16 14.29 -22.23
CA GLN A 493 -36.69 15.54 -21.67
C GLN A 493 -37.57 16.29 -22.65
N LYS A 494 -37.22 16.26 -23.94
CA LYS A 494 -38.00 16.91 -25.00
C LYS A 494 -39.39 16.28 -25.19
N TRP A 495 -39.56 15.00 -24.86
CA TRP A 495 -40.84 14.28 -25.01
C TRP A 495 -41.88 14.72 -23.98
N SER A 496 -41.46 15.42 -22.91
CA SER A 496 -42.39 15.99 -21.91
C SER A 496 -43.33 17.06 -22.46
N ARG A 497 -43.02 17.63 -23.64
CA ARG A 497 -43.78 18.73 -24.26
C ARG A 497 -45.10 18.29 -24.91
N SER A 498 -45.22 17.03 -25.30
CA SER A 498 -46.39 16.50 -26.03
C SER A 498 -47.09 15.41 -25.21
N LYS A 499 -48.43 15.34 -25.25
CA LYS A 499 -49.19 14.33 -24.48
C LYS A 499 -48.79 12.89 -24.85
N CYS A 500 -48.69 12.58 -26.15
CA CYS A 500 -48.19 11.29 -26.63
C CYS A 500 -46.75 11.02 -26.16
N GLY A 501 -45.86 12.01 -26.28
CA GLY A 501 -44.48 11.91 -25.79
C GLY A 501 -44.37 11.68 -24.28
N ARG A 502 -45.25 12.27 -23.47
CA ARG A 502 -45.31 12.04 -22.02
C ARG A 502 -45.68 10.59 -21.70
N ILE A 503 -46.71 10.05 -22.35
CA ILE A 503 -47.11 8.65 -22.17
C ILE A 503 -45.95 7.73 -22.57
N MET A 504 -45.35 7.96 -23.74
CA MET A 504 -44.21 7.17 -24.22
C MET A 504 -42.99 7.26 -23.28
N ARG A 505 -42.70 8.45 -22.73
CA ARG A 505 -41.66 8.66 -21.72
C ARG A 505 -41.93 7.79 -20.49
N PHE A 506 -43.12 7.88 -19.90
CA PHE A 506 -43.46 7.10 -18.71
C PHE A 506 -43.43 5.59 -18.96
N VAL A 507 -43.96 5.14 -20.10
CA VAL A 507 -43.92 3.72 -20.50
C VAL A 507 -42.48 3.26 -20.67
N LEU A 508 -41.59 4.07 -21.25
CA LEU A 508 -40.18 3.71 -21.42
C LEU A 508 -39.44 3.65 -20.08
N TYR A 509 -39.69 4.59 -19.15
CA TYR A 509 -39.15 4.51 -17.78
C TYR A 509 -39.65 3.26 -17.06
N ALA A 510 -40.97 3.05 -17.02
CA ALA A 510 -41.57 1.92 -16.33
C ALA A 510 -41.15 0.59 -16.96
N GLY A 511 -41.08 0.51 -18.30
CA GLY A 511 -40.64 -0.65 -19.05
C GLY A 511 -39.18 -1.00 -18.77
N PHE A 512 -38.28 -0.02 -18.75
CA PHE A 512 -36.88 -0.28 -18.41
C PHE A 512 -36.71 -0.68 -16.93
N MET A 513 -37.43 -0.03 -16.01
CA MET A 513 -37.43 -0.44 -14.59
C MET A 513 -37.96 -1.87 -14.41
N ALA A 514 -39.06 -2.23 -15.08
CA ALA A 514 -39.61 -3.58 -15.07
C ALA A 514 -38.64 -4.61 -15.69
N LEU A 515 -37.94 -4.25 -16.77
CA LEU A 515 -36.90 -5.08 -17.37
C LEU A 515 -35.75 -5.36 -16.40
N VAL A 516 -35.28 -4.34 -15.68
CA VAL A 516 -34.21 -4.52 -14.68
C VAL A 516 -34.70 -5.38 -13.51
N ILE A 517 -35.93 -5.19 -13.03
CA ILE A 517 -36.55 -6.03 -11.99
C ILE A 517 -36.64 -7.48 -12.46
N GLY A 518 -37.17 -7.73 -13.65
CA GLY A 518 -37.31 -9.08 -14.21
C GLY A 518 -35.96 -9.76 -14.45
N CYS A 519 -34.98 -9.01 -14.97
CA CYS A 519 -33.62 -9.50 -15.18
C CYS A 519 -32.91 -9.82 -13.83
N PHE A 520 -33.04 -8.94 -12.83
CA PHE A 520 -32.52 -9.21 -11.49
C PHE A 520 -33.18 -10.44 -10.87
N TRP A 521 -34.50 -10.57 -10.98
CA TRP A 521 -35.23 -11.71 -10.46
C TRP A 521 -34.80 -13.02 -11.14
N TYR A 522 -34.65 -13.01 -12.47
CA TYR A 522 -34.16 -14.15 -13.24
C TYR A 522 -32.76 -14.58 -12.80
N PHE A 523 -31.83 -13.64 -12.62
CA PHE A 523 -30.47 -13.92 -12.13
C PHE A 523 -30.36 -14.01 -10.61
N SER A 524 -31.44 -13.84 -9.85
CA SER A 524 -31.38 -13.73 -8.39
C SER A 524 -30.68 -14.89 -7.67
N PRO A 525 -30.76 -16.16 -8.14
CA PRO A 525 -30.09 -17.28 -7.46
C PRO A 525 -28.59 -17.08 -7.29
N ILE A 526 -27.89 -16.43 -8.23
CA ILE A 526 -26.44 -16.21 -8.13
C ILE A 526 -26.04 -15.32 -6.93
N SER A 527 -26.99 -14.54 -6.43
CA SER A 527 -26.81 -13.60 -5.31
C SER A 527 -27.53 -14.05 -4.03
N PHE A 528 -28.69 -14.71 -4.15
CA PHE A 528 -29.47 -15.22 -3.01
C PHE A 528 -28.96 -16.59 -2.52
N GLY A 529 -28.23 -17.31 -3.38
CA GLY A 529 -27.71 -18.64 -3.10
C GLY A 529 -28.27 -19.65 -4.10
N MET A 530 -27.39 -20.28 -4.86
CA MET A 530 -27.73 -21.39 -5.74
C MET A 530 -27.69 -22.68 -4.94
N GLU A 531 -28.84 -23.11 -4.42
CA GLU A 531 -29.00 -24.34 -3.65
C GLU A 531 -29.16 -25.57 -4.56
N GLY A 532 -28.46 -26.66 -4.21
CA GLY A 532 -28.45 -27.91 -4.96
C GLY A 532 -27.40 -27.97 -6.08
N PRO A 533 -27.53 -28.95 -7.00
CA PRO A 533 -26.54 -29.17 -8.05
C PRO A 533 -26.40 -27.98 -9.01
N SER A 534 -25.15 -27.62 -9.33
CA SER A 534 -24.85 -26.49 -10.24
C SER A 534 -25.51 -26.62 -11.61
N SER A 535 -25.75 -27.85 -12.07
CA SER A 535 -26.45 -28.17 -13.32
C SER A 535 -27.86 -27.59 -13.40
N ASN A 536 -28.55 -27.43 -12.27
CA ASN A 536 -29.90 -26.85 -12.24
C ASN A 536 -29.92 -25.39 -12.67
N PHE A 537 -28.79 -24.69 -12.55
CA PHE A 537 -28.66 -23.27 -12.85
C PHE A 537 -28.09 -22.99 -14.25
N ARG A 538 -28.00 -24.01 -15.12
CA ARG A 538 -27.49 -23.87 -16.50
C ARG A 538 -28.30 -22.88 -17.35
N TYR A 539 -29.58 -22.66 -17.04
CA TYR A 539 -30.40 -21.66 -17.73
C TYR A 539 -29.88 -20.22 -17.56
N LEU A 540 -29.13 -19.93 -16.49
CA LEU A 540 -28.48 -18.63 -16.24
C LEU A 540 -27.21 -18.45 -17.07
N ASN A 541 -26.68 -19.53 -17.66
CA ASN A 541 -25.43 -19.53 -18.39
C ASN A 541 -25.63 -19.07 -19.85
N TRP A 542 -25.80 -17.77 -20.05
CA TRP A 542 -26.04 -17.21 -21.38
C TRP A 542 -24.80 -17.20 -22.29
N PHE A 543 -23.58 -17.21 -21.73
CA PHE A 543 -22.33 -17.15 -22.48
C PHE A 543 -21.33 -18.20 -21.99
N SER A 544 -20.57 -18.80 -22.91
CA SER A 544 -19.61 -19.88 -22.60
C SER A 544 -18.54 -19.56 -21.53
N THR A 545 -18.24 -18.29 -21.33
CA THR A 545 -17.25 -17.78 -20.35
C THR A 545 -17.87 -17.50 -18.98
N TRP A 546 -19.19 -17.66 -18.83
CA TRP A 546 -19.87 -17.57 -17.55
C TRP A 546 -19.86 -18.93 -16.92
N ASP A 547 -18.84 -19.20 -16.11
CA ASP A 547 -18.66 -20.48 -15.44
C ASP A 547 -19.66 -20.63 -14.26
N ILE A 548 -20.97 -20.52 -14.54
CA ILE A 548 -22.09 -20.55 -13.59
C ILE A 548 -22.60 -21.98 -13.37
N ALA A 549 -22.46 -22.89 -14.33
CA ALA A 549 -22.95 -24.26 -14.20
C ALA A 549 -21.94 -25.28 -14.70
N ASP A 550 -21.32 -24.99 -15.85
CA ASP A 550 -20.32 -25.86 -16.44
C ASP A 550 -18.92 -25.38 -16.02
N LYS A 551 -18.04 -26.31 -15.69
CA LYS A 551 -16.63 -26.02 -15.41
C LYS A 551 -15.92 -26.02 -16.76
N GLN A 552 -15.20 -24.95 -17.12
CA GLN A 552 -14.22 -25.07 -18.19
C GLN A 552 -13.20 -26.13 -17.73
N GLU A 553 -13.16 -27.27 -18.40
CA GLU A 553 -12.02 -28.17 -18.31
C GLU A 553 -10.82 -27.37 -18.82
N ALA A 554 -9.83 -27.19 -17.95
CA ALA A 554 -8.60 -26.46 -18.26
C ALA A 554 -7.67 -27.31 -19.13
#